data_AF-A0A844IDR0-F1
#
_entry.id   AF-A0A844IDR0-F1
#
_cell.length_a   1.000
_cell.length_b   1.000
_cell.length_c   1.000
_cell.angle_alpha   90.00
_cell.angle_beta   90.00
_cell.angle_gamma   90.00
#
_symmetry.space_group_name_H-M   'P 1'
#
loop_
_entity.id
_entity.type
_entity.pdbx_description
1 polymer ?
#
loop_
_entity_poly.entity_id
_entity_poly.type
_entity_poly.pdbx_seq_one_letter_code
_entity_poly.pdbx_strand_id
1 'polypeptide(L)' 'MGIKEYWIVDYQPFGAGKFVGEPKQPTISVCSLIGDEYEINQFRDNEPIISQIFPELKLTAHQILLTAD' A
#
# COMPACT_ATOMS: atom_id res chain seq x y z
N MET A 1 -8.55 -8.51 -15.67
CA MET A 1 -9.26 -7.79 -14.58
C MET A 1 -8.99 -6.30 -14.75
N GLY A 2 -10.03 -5.49 -14.96
CA GLY A 2 -9.91 -4.05 -15.31
C GLY A 2 -10.16 -3.10 -14.14
N ILE A 3 -9.77 -3.49 -12.92
CA ILE A 3 -9.92 -2.64 -11.74
C ILE A 3 -8.84 -1.55 -11.84
N LYS A 4 -9.24 -0.27 -11.79
CA LYS A 4 -8.29 0.83 -11.97
C LYS A 4 -7.29 0.97 -10.84
N GLU A 5 -7.72 0.68 -9.61
CA GLU A 5 -6.85 0.68 -8.44
C GLU A 5 -7.41 -0.29 -7.39
N TYR A 6 -6.54 -1.07 -6.74
CA TYR A 6 -6.88 -1.87 -5.57
C TYR A 6 -5.73 -1.89 -4.59
N TRP A 7 -6.04 -2.08 -3.31
CA TRP A 7 -5.08 -1.94 -2.23
C TRP A 7 -4.91 -3.27 -1.50
N ILE A 8 -3.66 -3.58 -1.14
CA ILE A 8 -3.32 -4.71 -0.27
C ILE A 8 -2.84 -4.13 1.05
N VAL A 9 -3.51 -4.53 2.14
CA VAL A 9 -3.19 -4.09 3.51
C VAL A 9 -2.55 -5.26 4.25
N ASP A 10 -1.24 -5.21 4.46
CA ASP A 10 -0.47 -6.25 5.16
C ASP A 10 0.09 -5.71 6.48
N TYR A 11 -0.68 -5.88 7.56
CA TYR A 11 -0.32 -5.40 8.90
C TYR A 11 0.68 -6.31 9.62
N GLN A 12 0.85 -7.56 9.18
CA GLN A 12 1.76 -8.50 9.79
C GLN A 12 2.46 -9.31 8.71
N PRO A 13 3.42 -8.71 8.02
CA PRO A 13 4.04 -9.32 6.87
C PRO A 13 4.87 -10.54 7.25
N PHE A 14 4.42 -11.71 6.81
CA PHE A 14 5.17 -12.96 6.93
C PHE A 14 5.91 -13.33 5.64
N GLY A 15 5.67 -12.59 4.55
CA GLY A 15 6.27 -12.81 3.23
C GLY A 15 7.81 -12.70 3.21
N ALA A 16 8.41 -13.06 2.08
CA ALA A 16 9.85 -12.89 1.88
C ALA A 16 10.20 -11.40 1.84
N GLY A 17 11.34 -11.01 2.44
CA GLY A 17 11.74 -9.61 2.62
C GLY A 17 11.70 -8.74 1.36
N LYS A 18 12.01 -9.30 0.19
CA LYS A 18 11.90 -8.60 -1.10
C LYS A 18 10.50 -8.06 -1.42
N PHE A 19 9.46 -8.56 -0.75
CA PHE A 19 8.08 -8.13 -0.93
C PHE A 19 7.54 -7.30 0.24
N VAL A 20 8.12 -7.45 1.43
CA VAL A 20 7.58 -6.88 2.68
C VAL A 20 8.56 -5.97 3.43
N GLY A 21 9.74 -5.74 2.86
CA GLY A 21 10.84 -5.02 3.50
C GLY A 21 11.72 -5.93 4.37
N GLU A 22 12.94 -5.46 4.63
CA GLU A 22 13.84 -5.99 5.66
C GLU A 22 14.35 -4.81 6.51
N PRO A 23 13.97 -4.71 7.80
CA PRO A 23 13.12 -5.65 8.54
C PRO A 23 11.68 -5.73 7.98
N LYS A 24 10.99 -6.86 8.20
CA LYS A 24 9.59 -7.02 7.77
C LYS A 24 8.71 -5.99 8.48
N GLN A 25 8.10 -5.10 7.72
CA GLN A 25 7.35 -3.95 8.24
C GLN A 25 5.94 -3.91 7.66
N PRO A 26 4.91 -3.62 8.49
CA PRO A 26 3.55 -3.39 8.01
C PRO A 26 3.53 -2.50 6.76
N THR A 27 2.88 -2.96 5.70
CA THR A 27 2.95 -2.34 4.37
C THR A 27 1.56 -2.19 3.76
N ILE A 28 1.28 -1.02 3.20
CA ILE A 28 0.17 -0.81 2.26
C ILE A 28 0.74 -0.89 0.84
N SER A 29 0.15 -1.68 -0.04
CA SER A 29 0.47 -1.65 -1.47
C SER A 29 -0.71 -1.11 -2.26
N VAL A 30 -0.52 -0.02 -2.99
CA VAL A 30 -1.50 0.53 -3.94
C VAL A 30 -1.14 0.03 -5.33
N CYS A 31 -2.02 -0.80 -5.89
CA CYS A 31 -1.86 -1.40 -7.22
C CYS A 31 -2.72 -0.64 -8.22
N SER A 32 -2.10 0.12 -9.11
CA SER A 32 -2.79 0.93 -10.14
C SER A 32 -2.64 0.29 -11.51
N LEU A 33 -3.73 0.22 -12.28
CA LEU A 33 -3.71 -0.30 -13.65
C LEU A 33 -3.26 0.80 -14.62
N ILE A 34 -2.03 0.72 -15.12
CA ILE A 34 -1.42 1.63 -16.08
C ILE A 34 -1.32 0.92 -17.43
N GLY A 35 -2.13 1.35 -18.40
CA GLY A 35 -2.32 0.60 -19.63
C GLY A 35 -2.92 -0.77 -19.33
N ASP A 36 -2.14 -1.82 -19.58
CA ASP A 36 -2.52 -3.22 -19.36
C ASP A 36 -1.78 -3.89 -18.19
N GLU A 37 -0.93 -3.14 -17.46
CA GLU A 37 -0.11 -3.66 -16.37
C GLU A 37 -0.43 -2.99 -15.03
N TYR A 38 -0.26 -3.73 -13.93
CA TYR A 38 -0.40 -3.17 -12.59
C TYR A 38 0.95 -2.70 -12.08
N GLU A 39 1.06 -1.40 -11.85
CA GLU A 39 2.16 -0.82 -11.07
C GLU A 39 1.83 -0.90 -9.59
N ILE A 40 2.83 -1.28 -8.78
CA ILE A 40 2.67 -1.46 -7.33
C ILE A 40 3.52 -0.41 -6.62
N ASN A 41 2.86 0.44 -5.84
CA ASN A 41 3.52 1.40 -4.95
C ASN A 41 3.32 0.97 -3.50
N GLN A 42 4.41 0.84 -2.76
CA GLN A 42 4.38 0.40 -1.36
C GLN A 42 4.60 1.59 -0.43
N PHE A 43 3.84 1.64 0.66
CA PHE A 43 3.87 2.69 1.66
C PHE A 43 3.96 2.08 3.06
N ARG A 44 4.77 2.69 3.93
CA ARG A 44 5.04 2.26 5.31
C ARG A 44 5.06 3.47 6.24
N ASP A 45 4.82 3.23 7.52
CA ASP A 45 4.87 4.25 8.57
C ASP A 45 4.15 5.56 8.16
N ASN A 46 4.83 6.70 8.26
CA ASN A 46 4.26 8.02 7.97
C ASN A 46 4.32 8.41 6.49
N GLU A 47 4.63 7.48 5.59
CA GLU A 47 4.59 7.76 4.15
C GLU A 47 3.16 8.10 3.71
N PRO A 48 2.95 9.23 3.02
CA PRO A 48 1.64 9.59 2.49
C PRO A 48 1.28 8.65 1.35
N ILE A 49 0.09 8.08 1.41
CA ILE A 49 -0.41 7.18 0.38
C ILE A 49 -0.80 8.01 -0.84
N ILE A 50 -0.30 7.60 -2.00
CA ILE A 50 -0.65 8.22 -3.28
C ILE A 50 -1.63 7.31 -4.00
N SER A 51 -2.88 7.78 -4.15
CA SER A 51 -3.92 7.15 -4.96
C SER A 51 -4.11 7.95 -6.24
N GLN A 52 -4.14 7.27 -7.38
CA GLN A 52 -4.47 7.90 -8.65
C GLN A 52 -5.97 8.16 -8.79
N ILE A 53 -6.79 7.32 -8.13
CA ILE A 53 -8.25 7.45 -8.16
C ILE A 53 -8.75 8.50 -7.15
N PHE A 54 -8.07 8.65 -6.01
CA PHE A 54 -8.41 9.59 -4.96
C PHE A 54 -7.23 10.54 -4.66
N PRO A 55 -6.91 11.49 -5.56
CA PRO A 55 -5.71 12.33 -5.43
C PRO A 55 -5.74 13.29 -4.23
N GLU A 56 -6.91 13.57 -3.68
CA GLU A 56 -7.07 14.42 -2.49
C GLU A 56 -7.08 13.62 -1.17
N LEU A 57 -6.93 12.30 -1.22
CA LEU A 57 -6.89 11.45 -0.03
C LEU A 57 -5.61 11.72 0.75
N LYS A 58 -5.76 12.20 1.99
CA LYS A 58 -4.64 12.50 2.89
C LYS A 58 -4.60 11.47 4.02
N LEU A 59 -3.97 10.33 3.74
CA LEU A 59 -3.72 9.27 4.71
C LEU A 59 -2.25 8.85 4.65
N THR A 60 -1.71 8.46 5.80
CA THR A 60 -0.45 7.72 5.88
C THR A 60 -0.69 6.23 6.04
N ALA A 61 0.29 5.40 5.70
CA ALA A 61 0.21 3.96 5.92
C ALA A 61 -0.07 3.62 7.40
N HIS A 62 0.56 4.35 8.32
CA HIS A 62 0.37 4.22 9.77
C HIS A 62 -1.08 4.43 10.21
N GLN A 63 -1.78 5.42 9.65
CA GLN A 63 -3.18 5.71 9.97
C GLN A 63 -4.14 4.59 9.54
N ILE A 64 -3.73 3.74 8.59
CA ILE A 64 -4.53 2.59 8.12
C ILE A 64 -4.15 1.32 8.88
N LEU A 65 -2.85 1.13 9.16
CA LEU A 65 -2.32 -0.11 9.74
C LEU A 65 -2.46 -0.17 11.26
N LEU A 66 -2.61 0.96 11.94
CA LEU A 66 -2.93 0.98 13.37
C LEU A 66 -4.44 0.91 13.58
N THR A 67 -4.86 -0.02 14.44
CA THR A 67 -6.14 0.08 15.15
C THR A 67 -5.90 0.93 16.40
N ALA A 68 -6.84 1.82 16.73
CA ALA A 68 -6.76 2.62 17.95
C ALA A 68 -6.53 1.73 19.17
N ASP A 69 -5.63 2.15 20.06
CA ASP A 69 -5.33 1.48 21.34
C ASP A 69 -6.59 1.22 22.20
#